data_AF-A0A183MX53-F1
#
_entry.id   AF-A0A183MX53-F1
#
_cell.length_a   1.000
_cell.length_b   1.000
_cell.length_c   1.000
_cell.angle_alpha   90.00
_cell.angle_beta   90.00
_cell.angle_gamma   90.00
#
_symmetry.space_group_name_H-M   'P 1'
#
loop_
_entity.id
_entity.type
_entity.pdbx_description
1 polymer ?
#
loop_
_entity_poly.entity_id
_entity_poly.type
_entity_poly.pdbx_seq_one_letter_code
_entity_poly.pdbx_strand_id
1 'polypeptide(L)'
;MNSLLSDQTKFQKLGSCKDLNEKTERELTTTLKLLKQHQYISEHTYNTLKPSGTHTPRLYGLPKIHKPNVPLRPILDMANSPYHSTAKWLVKLLEPLQQELVKHSVKDVFEFVDTIKDMNINGKTMLSLDITSLFTNIPLTETID
;
A
#
# COMPACT_ATOMS: atom_id res chain seq x y z
N MET A 1 -11.67 2.61 17.61
CA MET A 1 -11.89 2.08 16.25
C MET A 1 -13.11 2.74 15.60
N ASN A 2 -14.26 2.79 16.29
CA ASN A 2 -15.49 3.41 15.75
C ASN A 2 -15.30 4.86 15.29
N SER A 3 -14.58 5.69 16.04
CA SER A 3 -14.25 7.08 15.65
C SER A 3 -13.40 7.19 14.38
N LEU A 4 -12.59 6.16 14.07
CA LEU A 4 -11.78 6.11 12.87
C LEU A 4 -12.61 5.65 11.67
N LEU A 5 -13.43 4.62 11.86
CA LEU A 5 -14.30 4.06 10.80
C LEU A 5 -15.51 4.95 10.48
N SER A 6 -15.84 5.92 11.33
CA SER A 6 -16.90 6.89 11.08
C SER A 6 -16.50 8.00 10.11
N ASP A 7 -15.22 8.12 9.77
CA ASP A 7 -14.75 9.10 8.79
C ASP A 7 -15.21 8.72 7.37
N GLN A 8 -16.28 9.35 6.91
CA GLN A 8 -16.88 9.10 5.59
C GLN A 8 -16.03 9.60 4.42
N THR A 9 -15.00 10.42 4.68
CA THR A 9 -14.04 10.80 3.64
C THR A 9 -13.05 9.68 3.33
N LYS A 10 -12.88 8.74 4.27
CA LYS A 10 -11.89 7.65 4.19
C LYS A 10 -12.52 6.27 4.10
N PHE A 11 -13.66 6.06 4.76
CA PHE A 11 -14.32 4.76 4.88
C PHE A 11 -15.75 4.85 4.40
N GLN A 12 -16.13 3.87 3.59
CA GLN A 12 -17.51 3.67 3.16
C GLN A 12 -18.03 2.37 3.76
N LYS A 13 -19.19 2.45 4.42
CA LYS A 13 -19.88 1.25 4.88
C LYS A 13 -20.49 0.53 3.68
N LEU A 14 -20.17 -0.75 3.52
CA LEU A 14 -20.79 -1.61 2.52
C LEU A 14 -22.24 -1.92 2.94
N GLY A 15 -23.17 -1.82 1.99
CA GLY A 15 -24.60 -2.10 2.23
C GLY A 15 -24.95 -3.59 2.36
N SER A 16 -23.98 -4.49 2.11
CA SER A 16 -24.13 -5.94 2.19
C SER A 16 -23.23 -6.50 3.28
N CYS A 17 -23.74 -7.41 4.11
CA CYS A 17 -22.95 -8.17 5.08
C CYS A 17 -22.28 -9.42 4.48
N LYS A 18 -22.41 -9.65 3.16
CA LYS A 18 -21.75 -10.80 2.51
C LYS A 18 -20.26 -10.55 2.39
N ASP A 19 -19.48 -11.59 2.68
CA ASP A 19 -18.05 -11.59 2.40
C ASP A 19 -17.81 -11.36 0.90
N LEU A 20 -16.97 -10.37 0.59
CA LEU A 20 -16.62 -10.01 -0.78
C LEU A 20 -15.47 -10.86 -1.32
N ASN A 21 -14.80 -11.66 -0.49
CA ASN A 21 -13.59 -12.38 -0.86
C ASN A 21 -13.78 -13.22 -2.13
N GLU A 22 -14.83 -14.04 -2.19
CA GLU A 22 -15.11 -14.86 -3.39
C GLU A 22 -15.38 -14.01 -4.63
N LYS A 23 -16.09 -12.89 -4.48
CA LYS A 23 -16.38 -11.98 -5.60
C LYS A 23 -15.07 -11.39 -6.13
N THR A 24 -14.21 -10.91 -5.24
CA THR A 24 -12.89 -10.36 -5.56
C THR A 24 -11.99 -11.41 -6.22
N GLU A 25 -11.95 -12.64 -5.71
CA GLU A 25 -11.18 -13.72 -6.33
C GLU A 25 -11.65 -14.00 -7.77
N ARG A 26 -12.97 -14.01 -8.01
CA ARG A 26 -13.53 -14.23 -9.35
C ARG A 26 -13.19 -13.09 -10.30
N GLU A 27 -13.30 -11.83 -9.85
CA GLU A 27 -12.95 -10.66 -10.64
C GLU A 27 -11.46 -10.67 -11.00
N LEU A 28 -10.57 -10.85 -10.02
CA LEU A 28 -9.13 -10.95 -10.24
C LEU A 28 -8.78 -12.10 -11.18
N THR A 29 -9.37 -13.28 -10.98
CA THR A 29 -9.15 -14.44 -11.85
C THR A 29 -9.58 -14.17 -13.28
N THR A 30 -10.67 -13.43 -13.47
CA THR A 30 -11.17 -13.05 -14.80
C THR A 30 -10.20 -12.10 -15.50
N THR A 31 -9.73 -11.06 -14.81
CA THR A 31 -8.71 -10.14 -15.34
C THR A 31 -7.41 -10.87 -15.67
N LEU A 32 -6.92 -11.73 -14.77
CA LEU A 32 -5.71 -12.52 -15.00
C LEU A 32 -5.84 -13.47 -16.20
N LYS A 33 -7.02 -14.05 -16.43
CA LYS A 33 -7.29 -14.87 -17.61
C LYS A 33 -7.21 -14.03 -18.89
N LEU A 34 -7.78 -12.82 -18.90
CA LEU A 34 -7.69 -11.91 -20.05
C LEU A 34 -6.24 -11.54 -20.33
N LEU A 35 -5.47 -11.15 -19.31
CA LEU A 35 -4.05 -10.82 -19.45
C LEU A 35 -3.24 -11.99 -20.04
N LYS A 36 -3.54 -13.22 -19.61
CA LYS A 36 -2.92 -14.44 -20.14
C LYS A 36 -3.33 -14.70 -21.60
N GLN A 37 -4.61 -14.53 -21.94
CA GLN A 37 -5.11 -14.71 -23.32
C GLN A 37 -4.48 -13.72 -24.29
N HIS A 38 -4.27 -12.48 -23.85
CA HIS A 38 -3.54 -11.45 -24.59
C HIS A 38 -2.01 -11.60 -24.53
N GLN A 39 -1.50 -12.65 -23.90
CA GLN A 39 -0.06 -12.94 -23.76
C GLN A 39 0.75 -11.86 -23.01
N TYR A 40 0.09 -10.99 -22.23
CA TYR A 40 0.77 -10.04 -21.34
C TYR A 40 1.44 -10.72 -20.15
N ILE A 41 0.92 -11.89 -19.73
CA ILE A 41 1.51 -12.71 -18.68
C ILE A 41 1.62 -14.17 -19.13
N SER A 42 2.66 -14.85 -18.63
CA SER A 42 2.87 -16.27 -18.88
C SER A 42 1.88 -17.16 -18.11
N GLU A 43 1.74 -18.42 -18.52
CA GLU A 43 1.03 -19.46 -17.75
C GLU A 43 1.56 -19.57 -16.30
N HIS A 44 2.88 -19.52 -16.14
CA HIS A 44 3.51 -19.61 -14.83
C HIS A 44 3.14 -18.42 -13.94
N THR A 45 3.20 -17.21 -14.51
CA THR A 45 2.77 -15.99 -13.82
C THR A 45 1.30 -16.09 -13.44
N TYR A 46 0.42 -16.46 -14.37
CA TYR A 46 -1.00 -16.64 -14.11
C TYR A 46 -1.26 -17.57 -12.91
N ASN A 47 -0.63 -18.76 -12.90
CA ASN A 47 -0.81 -19.73 -11.82
C ASN A 47 -0.27 -19.24 -10.46
N THR A 48 0.76 -18.40 -10.48
CA THR A 48 1.32 -17.78 -9.26
C THR A 48 0.43 -16.67 -8.71
N LEU A 49 -0.22 -15.90 -9.59
CA LEU A 49 -1.06 -14.76 -9.21
C LEU A 49 -2.50 -15.14 -8.89
N LYS A 50 -2.99 -16.25 -9.46
CA LYS A 50 -4.36 -16.69 -9.26
C LYS A 50 -4.64 -16.92 -7.76
N PRO A 51 -5.60 -16.19 -7.17
CA PRO A 51 -5.92 -16.38 -5.77
C PRO A 51 -6.58 -17.75 -5.56
N SER A 52 -6.24 -18.40 -4.44
CA SER A 52 -6.82 -19.68 -4.03
C SER A 52 -6.77 -19.81 -2.52
N GLY A 53 -7.92 -20.07 -1.89
CA GLY A 53 -8.00 -20.24 -0.43
C GLY A 53 -7.62 -18.97 0.34
N THR A 54 -7.91 -17.80 -0.23
CA THR A 54 -7.58 -16.52 0.40
C THR A 54 -8.66 -16.13 1.42
N HIS A 55 -8.38 -15.11 2.22
CA HIS A 55 -9.33 -14.60 3.20
C HIS A 55 -9.45 -13.07 3.15
N THR A 56 -10.58 -12.57 3.66
CA THR A 56 -10.85 -11.14 3.75
C THR A 56 -9.79 -10.45 4.59
N PRO A 57 -9.18 -9.35 4.08
CA PRO A 57 -8.24 -8.54 4.85
C PRO A 57 -8.82 -8.09 6.20
N ARG A 58 -7.95 -8.02 7.21
CA ARG A 58 -8.35 -7.65 8.58
C ARG A 58 -7.80 -6.29 8.95
N LEU A 59 -8.69 -5.37 9.30
CA LEU A 59 -8.31 -4.05 9.78
C LEU A 59 -8.31 -4.02 11.31
N TYR A 60 -7.18 -3.67 11.92
CA TYR A 60 -7.03 -3.51 13.36
C TYR A 60 -6.30 -2.22 13.71
N GLY A 61 -6.34 -1.81 14.99
CA GLY A 61 -5.73 -0.58 15.45
C GLY A 61 -4.58 -0.83 16.42
N LEU A 62 -3.42 -0.21 16.18
CA LEU A 62 -2.31 -0.18 17.13
C LEU A 62 -2.24 1.18 17.84
N PRO A 63 -2.07 1.24 19.17
CA PRO A 63 -2.02 2.51 19.90
C PRO A 63 -0.76 3.32 19.58
N LYS A 64 -0.93 4.61 19.28
CA LYS A 64 0.18 5.57 19.19
C LYS A 64 0.49 6.15 20.57
N ILE A 65 1.18 5.37 21.42
CA ILE A 65 1.45 5.71 22.83
C ILE A 65 2.22 7.02 23.06
N HIS A 66 2.91 7.53 22.05
CA HIS A 66 3.68 8.77 22.10
C HIS A 66 2.85 10.03 21.76
N LYS A 67 1.54 9.91 21.53
CA LYS A 67 0.64 11.05 21.23
C LYS A 67 -0.41 11.21 22.33
N PRO A 68 -0.84 12.46 22.65
CA PRO A 68 -1.96 12.70 23.56
C PRO A 68 -3.21 11.93 23.12
N ASN A 69 -4.00 11.45 24.08
CA ASN A 69 -5.21 10.65 23.84
C ASN A 69 -4.98 9.28 23.16
N VAL A 70 -3.72 8.87 22.98
CA VAL A 70 -3.31 7.54 22.46
C VAL A 70 -4.14 7.10 21.25
N PRO A 71 -4.17 7.87 20.16
CA PRO A 71 -4.96 7.54 18.98
C PRO A 71 -4.51 6.22 18.35
N LEU A 72 -5.42 5.53 17.68
CA LEU A 72 -5.10 4.29 16.96
C LEU A 72 -4.47 4.60 15.60
N ARG A 73 -3.43 3.84 15.25
CA ARG A 73 -2.93 3.67 13.88
C ARG A 73 -3.67 2.49 13.25
N PRO A 74 -4.47 2.68 12.20
CA PRO A 74 -5.08 1.58 11.49
C PRO A 74 -4.00 0.78 10.76
N ILE A 75 -4.04 -0.54 10.88
CA ILE A 75 -3.20 -1.49 10.15
C ILE A 75 -4.11 -2.47 9.43
N LEU A 76 -3.91 -2.60 8.13
CA LEU A 76 -4.61 -3.55 7.28
C LEU A 76 -3.72 -4.78 7.08
N ASP A 77 -4.11 -5.90 7.68
CA ASP A 77 -3.50 -7.19 7.40
C ASP A 77 -4.01 -7.71 6.05
N MET A 78 -3.09 -7.78 5.09
CA MET A 78 -3.33 -8.25 3.73
C MET A 78 -2.73 -9.63 3.48
N ALA A 79 -2.14 -10.28 4.49
CA ALA A 79 -1.51 -11.58 4.34
C ALA A 79 -2.55 -12.60 3.84
N ASN A 80 -2.19 -13.39 2.81
CA ASN A 80 -3.08 -14.38 2.20
C ASN A 80 -4.47 -13.82 1.80
N SER A 81 -4.54 -12.52 1.46
CA SER A 81 -5.69 -11.91 0.81
C SER A 81 -5.69 -12.16 -0.70
N PRO A 82 -6.83 -12.00 -1.41
CA PRO A 82 -6.89 -12.10 -2.87
C PRO A 82 -5.86 -11.22 -3.60
N TYR A 83 -5.49 -10.11 -2.98
CA TYR A 83 -4.61 -9.09 -3.55
C TYR A 83 -3.11 -9.38 -3.33
N HIS A 84 -2.76 -10.22 -2.36
CA HIS A 84 -1.39 -10.33 -1.85
C HIS A 84 -0.36 -10.72 -2.92
N SER A 85 -0.64 -11.78 -3.68
CA SER A 85 0.26 -12.26 -4.73
C SER A 85 0.39 -11.24 -5.87
N THR A 86 -0.74 -10.65 -6.29
CA THR A 86 -0.76 -9.62 -7.33
C THR A 86 -0.01 -8.36 -6.90
N ALA A 87 -0.20 -7.88 -5.68
CA ALA A 87 0.50 -6.72 -5.14
C ALA A 87 2.02 -6.95 -5.11
N LYS A 88 2.47 -8.12 -4.64
CA LYS A 88 3.91 -8.48 -4.65
C LYS A 88 4.49 -8.53 -6.06
N TRP A 89 3.70 -9.01 -7.03
CA TRP A 89 4.14 -9.04 -8.41
C TRP A 89 4.23 -7.64 -9.03
N LEU A 90 3.25 -6.78 -8.78
CA LEU A 90 3.27 -5.38 -9.22
C LEU A 90 4.46 -4.62 -8.64
N VAL A 91 4.80 -4.82 -7.36
CA VAL A 91 6.00 -4.21 -6.76
C VAL A 91 7.26 -4.54 -7.55
N LYS A 92 7.44 -5.80 -7.97
CA LYS A 92 8.61 -6.21 -8.77
C LYS A 92 8.65 -5.54 -10.15
N LEU A 93 7.48 -5.29 -10.75
CA LEU A 93 7.40 -4.61 -12.04
C LEU A 93 7.68 -3.11 -11.92
N LEU A 94 7.25 -2.50 -10.82
CA LEU A 94 7.38 -1.06 -10.57
C LEU A 94 8.72 -0.67 -9.94
N GLU A 95 9.46 -1.61 -9.37
CA GLU A 95 10.73 -1.36 -8.70
C GLU A 95 11.76 -0.62 -9.58
N PRO A 96 11.98 -0.97 -10.87
CA PRO A 96 12.89 -0.21 -11.72
C PRO A 96 12.45 1.25 -11.92
N LEU A 97 11.15 1.48 -12.09
CA LEU A 97 10.58 2.83 -12.25
C LEU A 97 10.72 3.64 -10.95
N GLN A 98 10.51 3.00 -9.80
CA GLN A 98 10.70 3.61 -8.50
C GLN A 98 12.15 4.09 -8.33
N GLN A 99 13.14 3.27 -8.72
CA GLN A 99 14.55 3.63 -8.65
C GLN A 99 14.91 4.81 -9.56
N GLU A 100 14.25 4.94 -10.72
CA GLU A 100 14.46 6.06 -11.64
C GLU A 100 13.85 7.37 -11.11
N LEU A 101 12.63 7.32 -10.58
CA LEU A 101 11.89 8.49 -10.13
C LEU A 101 12.36 9.02 -8.78
N VAL A 102 12.71 8.12 -7.85
CA VAL A 102 13.00 8.48 -6.44
C VAL A 102 14.50 8.70 -6.24
N LYS A 103 15.02 9.80 -6.80
CA LYS A 103 16.47 10.12 -6.79
C LYS A 103 16.99 10.67 -5.46
N HIS A 104 16.10 11.13 -4.58
CA HIS A 104 16.44 11.83 -3.34
C HIS A 104 15.89 11.15 -2.09
N SER A 105 15.46 9.89 -2.19
CA SER A 105 15.17 9.10 -0.99
C SER A 105 16.45 8.47 -0.49
N VAL A 106 16.65 8.55 0.82
CA VAL A 106 17.62 7.73 1.54
C VAL A 106 16.99 6.38 1.85
N LYS A 107 17.78 5.32 1.85
CA LYS A 107 17.35 3.95 2.17
C LYS A 107 17.07 3.79 3.66
N ASP A 108 17.94 4.35 4.49
CA ASP A 108 17.87 4.24 5.94
C ASP A 108 18.51 5.44 6.66
N VAL A 109 18.44 5.41 7.99
CA VAL A 109 18.95 6.49 8.84
C VAL A 109 20.48 6.60 8.79
N PHE A 110 21.20 5.51 8.54
CA PHE A 110 22.66 5.53 8.49
C PHE A 110 23.15 6.26 7.24
N GLU A 111 22.57 5.93 6.08
CA GLU A 111 22.85 6.64 4.82
C GLU A 111 22.53 8.13 4.94
N PHE A 112 21.43 8.48 5.59
CA PHE A 112 21.09 9.87 5.84
C PHE A 112 22.17 10.59 6.66
N VAL A 113 22.58 10.00 7.79
CA VAL A 113 23.60 10.58 8.67
C VAL A 113 24.91 10.76 7.91
N ASP A 114 25.35 9.75 7.16
CA ASP A 114 26.58 9.83 6.36
C ASP A 114 26.50 10.92 5.29
N THR A 115 25.35 11.08 4.64
CA THR A 115 25.12 12.11 3.61
C THR A 115 25.21 13.53 4.15
N ILE A 116 24.67 13.78 5.36
CA ILE A 116 24.62 15.13 5.93
C ILE A 116 25.86 15.50 6.74
N LYS A 117 26.63 14.52 7.22
CA LYS A 117 27.74 14.73 8.16
C LYS A 117 28.79 15.72 7.64
N ASP A 118 29.13 15.63 6.36
CA ASP A 118 30.16 16.46 5.73
C ASP A 118 29.55 17.62 4.91
N MET A 119 28.24 17.83 5.00
CA MET A 119 27.56 18.87 4.22
C MET A 119 27.81 20.26 4.82
N ASN A 120 28.32 21.20 4.01
CA ASN A 120 28.39 22.60 4.43
C ASN A 120 26.98 23.21 4.51
N ILE A 121 26.54 23.48 5.73
CA ILE A 121 25.23 24.06 6.06
C ILE A 121 25.27 25.57 6.31
N ASN A 122 26.43 26.23 6.18
CA ASN A 122 26.53 27.66 6.43
C ASN A 122 25.61 28.46 5.49
N GLY A 123 24.79 29.35 6.05
CA GLY A 123 23.80 30.12 5.32
C GLY A 123 22.57 29.33 4.83
N LYS A 124 22.39 28.07 5.26
CA LYS A 124 21.23 27.24 4.89
C LYS A 124 20.26 27.07 6.07
N THR A 125 19.00 26.82 5.75
CA THR A 125 17.94 26.52 6.71
C THR A 125 17.44 25.11 6.49
N MET A 126 17.24 24.36 7.58
CA MET A 126 16.63 23.03 7.55
C MET A 126 15.11 23.15 7.75
N LEU A 127 14.36 22.43 6.92
CA LEU A 127 12.91 22.31 7.02
C LEU A 127 12.55 20.85 7.28
N SER A 128 11.75 20.60 8.32
CA SER A 128 11.18 19.28 8.60
C SER A 128 9.69 19.31 8.31
N LEU A 129 9.23 18.40 7.45
CA LEU A 129 7.84 18.24 7.07
C LEU A 129 7.38 16.83 7.42
N ASP A 130 6.14 16.68 7.87
CA ASP A 130 5.53 15.38 8.16
C ASP A 130 4.22 15.24 7.37
N ILE A 131 4.00 14.07 6.79
CA ILE A 131 2.78 13.77 6.04
C ILE A 131 1.77 13.17 7.01
N THR A 132 0.61 13.81 7.12
CA THR A 132 -0.49 13.27 7.91
C THR A 132 -1.20 12.15 7.15
N SER A 133 -1.35 11.00 7.81
CA SER A 133 -2.20 9.88 7.34
C SER A 133 -1.96 9.44 5.88
N LEU A 134 -0.68 9.30 5.50
CA LEU A 134 -0.24 8.98 4.13
C LEU A 134 -1.11 7.94 3.41
N PHE A 135 -1.30 6.75 4.00
CA PHE A 135 -2.02 5.64 3.36
C PHE A 135 -3.49 5.94 3.01
N THR A 136 -4.15 6.80 3.79
CA THR A 136 -5.57 7.17 3.55
C THR A 136 -5.71 8.44 2.72
N ASN A 137 -4.60 9.10 2.38
CA ASN A 137 -4.55 10.36 1.63
C ASN A 137 -3.96 10.18 0.22
N ILE A 138 -3.76 8.94 -0.24
CA ILE A 138 -3.29 8.67 -1.60
C ILE A 138 -4.44 8.98 -2.58
N PRO A 139 -4.23 9.89 -3.55
CA PRO A 139 -5.24 10.21 -4.58
C PRO A 139 -5.32 9.05 -5.58
N LEU A 140 -6.26 8.12 -5.35
CA LEU A 140 -6.31 6.84 -6.07
C LEU A 140 -6.56 7.02 -7.57
N THR A 141 -7.44 7.95 -7.96
CA THR A 141 -7.76 8.21 -9.37
C THR A 141 -6.51 8.68 -10.11
N GLU A 142 -5.83 9.69 -9.58
CA GLU A 142 -4.61 10.26 -10.13
C GLU A 142 -3.40 9.31 -10.09
N THR A 143 -3.45 8.26 -9.26
CA THR A 143 -2.39 7.25 -9.16
C THR A 143 -2.57 6.13 -10.19
N ILE A 144 -3.81 5.86 -10.62
CA ILE A 144 -4.15 4.73 -11.48
C ILE A 144 -4.40 5.15 -12.94
N ASP A 145 -4.92 6.36 -13.17
CA ASP A 145 -5.18 6.93 -14.50
C ASP A 145 -3.89 7.38 -15.22
#